data_AF-A0A7C9KY82-F1
#
_entry.id   AF-A0A7C9KY82-F1
#
_cell.length_a   1.000
_cell.length_b   1.000
_cell.length_c   1.000
_cell.angle_alpha   90.00
_cell.angle_beta   90.00
_cell.angle_gamma   90.00
#
_symmetry.space_group_name_H-M   'P 1'
#
loop_
_entity.id
_entity.type
_entity.pdbx_description
1 polymer ?
#
loop_
_entity_poly.entity_id
_entity_poly.type
_entity_poly.pdbx_seq_one_letter_code
_entity_poly.pdbx_strand_id
1 'polypeptide(L)'
;MHAPLRGEADASVTGKLLWHVLDDAQKDQMRVIGTTEEAPGFLLMAHPRVAPQDIEKIKKLLLDFHRVPGNETYFSTNGFEKFQPVDDKSMKRLDLYTQIFLKPAGP
;
A
#
# COMPACT_ATOMS: atom_id res chain seq x y z
N MET A 1 7.86 -9.51 -9.32
CA MET A 1 7.43 -10.90 -9.61
C MET A 1 7.58 -11.31 -11.06
N HIS A 2 7.26 -10.47 -12.05
CA HIS A 2 7.47 -10.85 -13.46
C HIS A 2 8.93 -11.09 -13.86
N ALA A 3 9.91 -10.44 -13.22
CA ALA A 3 11.32 -10.67 -13.52
C ALA A 3 11.78 -12.09 -13.12
N PRO A 4 11.54 -12.58 -11.87
CA PRO A 4 11.83 -13.97 -11.54
C PRO A 4 11.08 -15.01 -12.37
N LEU A 5 9.78 -14.80 -12.62
CA LEU A 5 9.00 -15.70 -13.49
C LEU A 5 9.55 -15.81 -14.92
N ARG A 6 10.20 -14.76 -15.43
CA ARG A 6 10.80 -14.74 -16.77
C ARG A 6 12.27 -15.17 -16.77
N GLY A 7 12.84 -15.53 -15.62
CA GLY A 7 14.27 -15.84 -15.48
C GLY A 7 15.18 -14.61 -15.66
N GLU A 8 14.64 -13.39 -15.54
CA GLU A 8 15.40 -12.14 -15.67
C GLU A 8 16.06 -11.71 -14.34
N ALA A 9 15.67 -12.32 -13.23
CA ALA A 9 16.24 -12.07 -11.90
C ALA A 9 16.09 -13.31 -11.00
N ASP A 10 17.05 -13.55 -10.10
CA ASP A 10 16.98 -14.68 -9.16
C ASP A 10 15.93 -14.49 -8.05
N ALA A 11 15.60 -13.24 -7.72
CA ALA A 11 14.65 -12.88 -6.67
C ALA A 11 14.00 -11.52 -6.92
N SER A 12 12.83 -11.28 -6.31
CA SER A 12 12.20 -9.96 -6.27
C SER A 12 11.45 -9.73 -4.97
N VAL A 13 11.33 -8.46 -4.56
CA VAL A 13 10.42 -8.03 -3.49
C VAL A 13 9.11 -7.57 -4.12
N THR A 14 7.98 -7.90 -3.49
CA THR A 14 6.66 -7.49 -3.96
C THR A 14 5.70 -7.26 -2.79
N GLY A 15 4.57 -6.59 -3.04
CA GLY A 15 3.49 -6.51 -2.07
C GLY A 15 2.75 -7.85 -1.94
N LYS A 16 2.28 -8.18 -0.72
CA LYS A 16 1.54 -9.43 -0.44
C LYS A 16 0.38 -9.68 -1.42
N LEU A 17 -0.37 -8.64 -1.75
CA LEU A 17 -1.51 -8.72 -2.68
C LEU A 17 -1.11 -9.32 -4.03
N LEU A 18 0.01 -8.84 -4.60
CA LEU A 18 0.46 -9.29 -5.91
C LEU A 18 0.80 -10.79 -5.90
N TRP A 19 1.39 -11.30 -4.81
CA TRP A 19 1.63 -12.74 -4.63
C TRP A 19 0.33 -13.55 -4.57
N HIS A 20 -0.69 -13.05 -3.87
CA HIS A 20 -1.95 -13.77 -3.71
C HIS A 20 -2.72 -13.94 -5.01
N VAL A 21 -2.65 -12.97 -5.93
CA VAL A 21 -3.36 -13.01 -7.23
C VAL A 21 -2.69 -13.87 -8.30
N LEU A 22 -1.48 -14.40 -8.06
CA LEU A 22 -0.88 -15.36 -8.99
C LEU A 22 -1.64 -16.68 -9.00
N ASP A 23 -1.69 -17.33 -10.15
CA ASP A 23 -2.17 -18.70 -10.26
C ASP A 23 -1.17 -19.70 -9.65
N ASP A 24 -1.62 -20.94 -9.45
CA ASP A 24 -0.80 -21.99 -8.84
C ASP A 24 0.40 -22.35 -9.71
N ALA A 25 0.26 -22.33 -11.04
CA ALA A 25 1.36 -22.63 -11.96
C ALA A 25 2.51 -21.60 -11.87
N GLN A 26 2.18 -20.33 -11.63
CA GLN A 26 3.14 -19.27 -11.37
C GLN A 26 3.75 -19.39 -9.97
N LYS A 27 2.95 -19.75 -8.96
CA LYS A 27 3.44 -19.95 -7.59
C LYS A 27 4.38 -21.14 -7.50
N ASP A 28 4.15 -22.23 -8.23
CA ASP A 28 4.98 -23.43 -8.25
C ASP A 28 6.39 -23.19 -8.82
N GLN A 29 6.56 -22.13 -9.61
CA GLN A 29 7.86 -21.73 -10.17
C GLN A 29 8.68 -20.84 -9.21
N MET A 30 8.09 -20.43 -8.09
CA MET A 30 8.71 -19.52 -7.13
C MET A 30 8.52 -20.04 -5.71
N ARG A 31 9.17 -19.38 -4.76
CA ARG A 31 8.90 -19.60 -3.33
C ARG A 31 9.09 -18.30 -2.56
N VAL A 32 8.33 -18.15 -1.49
CA VAL A 32 8.54 -17.06 -0.53
C VAL A 32 9.77 -17.41 0.31
N ILE A 33 10.84 -16.62 0.17
CA ILE A 33 12.09 -16.80 0.94
C ILE A 33 12.16 -15.92 2.20
N GLY A 34 11.24 -14.96 2.35
CA GLY A 34 11.15 -14.08 3.50
C GLY A 34 9.99 -13.09 3.37
N THR A 35 9.59 -12.53 4.51
CA THR A 35 8.56 -11.48 4.61
C THR A 35 9.09 -10.34 5.47
N THR A 36 8.73 -9.11 5.12
CA THR A 36 9.03 -7.94 5.95
C THR A 36 7.97 -7.78 7.03
N GLU A 37 8.28 -6.95 8.03
CA GLU A 37 7.23 -6.38 8.89
C GLU A 37 6.20 -5.62 8.05
N GLU A 38 4.99 -5.51 8.59
CA GLU A 38 3.98 -4.67 7.97
C GLU A 38 4.37 -3.20 8.07
N ALA A 39 4.13 -2.46 7.01
CA ALA A 39 4.29 -1.01 6.95
C ALA A 39 2.98 -0.38 6.47
N PRO A 40 2.71 0.90 6.80
CA PRO A 40 1.59 1.62 6.20
C PRO A 40 1.72 1.56 4.68
N GLY A 41 0.70 0.99 4.01
CA GLY A 41 0.75 0.71 2.58
C GLY A 41 0.51 1.97 1.74
N PHE A 42 -0.75 2.38 1.63
CA PHE A 42 -1.15 3.53 0.82
C PHE A 42 -1.75 4.63 1.69
N LEU A 43 -1.43 5.88 1.34
CA LEU A 43 -1.99 7.07 1.94
C LEU A 43 -2.85 7.81 0.91
N LEU A 44 -4.00 8.31 1.35
CA LEU A 44 -4.81 9.23 0.57
C LEU A 44 -4.56 10.66 1.09
N MET A 45 -4.14 11.55 0.20
CA MET A 45 -3.84 12.94 0.53
C MET A 45 -4.81 13.87 -0.20
N ALA A 46 -5.29 14.90 0.49
CA ALA A 46 -6.07 15.96 -0.10
C ALA A 46 -5.17 17.14 -0.47
N HIS A 47 -5.39 17.74 -1.64
CA HIS A 47 -4.69 18.97 -2.02
C HIS A 47 -5.17 20.14 -1.15
N PRO A 48 -4.28 21.07 -0.68
CA PRO A 48 -4.66 22.22 0.15
C PRO A 48 -5.66 23.21 -0.46
N ARG A 49 -6.06 23.02 -1.72
CA ARG A 49 -6.99 23.89 -2.45
C ARG A 49 -8.45 23.45 -2.28
N VAL A 50 -8.65 22.23 -1.80
CA VAL A 50 -9.96 21.68 -1.49
C VAL A 50 -10.44 22.35 -0.22
N ALA A 51 -11.70 22.77 -0.18
CA ALA A 51 -12.25 23.44 0.99
C ALA A 51 -12.11 22.52 2.23
N PRO A 52 -11.68 23.04 3.40
CA PRO A 52 -11.47 22.21 4.59
C PRO A 52 -12.70 21.38 4.98
N GLN A 53 -13.90 21.93 4.77
CA GLN A 53 -15.16 21.25 5.04
C GLN A 53 -15.36 20.02 4.14
N ASP A 54 -14.96 20.11 2.88
CA ASP A 54 -15.02 18.97 1.95
C ASP A 54 -13.97 17.91 2.28
N ILE A 55 -12.77 18.33 2.69
CA ILE A 55 -11.72 17.41 3.16
C ILE A 55 -12.24 16.58 4.33
N GLU A 56 -12.79 17.22 5.36
CA GLU A 56 -13.32 16.53 6.54
C GLU A 56 -14.52 15.63 6.20
N LYS A 57 -15.41 16.08 5.31
CA LYS A 57 -16.53 15.28 4.83
C LYS A 57 -16.05 14.02 4.10
N ILE A 58 -15.13 14.15 3.14
CA ILE A 58 -14.57 13.02 2.38
C ILE A 58 -13.84 12.07 3.31
N LYS A 59 -13.00 12.59 4.22
CA LYS A 59 -12.27 11.79 5.21
C LYS A 59 -13.22 10.94 6.05
N LYS A 60 -14.31 11.53 6.57
CA LYS A 60 -15.32 10.80 7.33
C LYS A 60 -15.98 9.70 6.49
N LEU A 61 -16.39 10.02 5.26
CA LEU A 61 -17.01 9.05 4.35
C LEU A 61 -16.08 7.87 4.04
N LEU A 62 -14.79 8.11 3.82
CA LEU A 62 -13.81 7.05 3.60
C LEU A 62 -13.66 6.15 4.83
N LEU A 63 -13.56 6.73 6.03
CA LEU A 63 -13.44 5.96 7.27
C LEU A 63 -14.69 5.10 7.55
N ASP A 64 -15.88 5.61 7.23
CA ASP A 64 -17.15 4.90 7.40
C ASP A 64 -17.49 3.97 6.22
N PHE A 65 -16.71 3.96 5.13
CA PHE A 65 -17.06 3.23 3.90
C PHE A 65 -17.25 1.73 4.11
N HIS A 66 -16.49 1.12 5.02
CA HIS A 66 -16.62 -0.29 5.42
C HIS A 66 -17.97 -0.66 6.05
N ARG A 67 -18.83 0.34 6.34
CA ARG A 67 -20.18 0.16 6.90
C ARG A 67 -21.28 0.31 5.85
N VAL A 68 -20.94 0.74 4.64
CA VAL A 68 -21.90 0.98 3.55
C VAL A 68 -22.24 -0.35 2.87
N PRO A 69 -23.51 -0.72 2.68
CA PRO A 69 -23.86 -1.94 1.96
C PRO A 69 -23.21 -1.97 0.55
N GLY A 70 -22.56 -3.09 0.20
CA GLY A 70 -21.87 -3.24 -1.09
C GLY A 70 -20.41 -2.77 -1.11
N ASN A 71 -19.84 -2.39 0.04
CA ASN A 71 -18.43 -2.04 0.16
C ASN A 71 -17.49 -3.22 -0.13
N GLU A 72 -17.97 -4.45 0.08
CA GLU A 72 -17.18 -5.68 0.09
C GLU A 72 -16.47 -5.90 -1.24
N THR A 73 -17.12 -5.57 -2.35
CA THR A 73 -16.55 -5.66 -3.70
C THR A 73 -15.33 -4.78 -3.85
N TYR A 74 -15.37 -3.54 -3.34
CA TYR A 74 -14.21 -2.64 -3.42
C TYR A 74 -13.04 -3.19 -2.62
N PHE A 75 -13.29 -3.59 -1.38
CA PHE A 75 -12.25 -4.07 -0.47
C PHE A 75 -11.62 -5.39 -0.94
N SER A 76 -12.44 -6.38 -1.32
CA SER A 76 -11.96 -7.66 -1.87
C SER A 76 -11.16 -7.49 -3.16
N THR A 77 -11.64 -6.68 -4.11
CA THR A 77 -10.95 -6.47 -5.40
C THR A 77 -9.60 -5.78 -5.24
N ASN A 78 -9.50 -4.86 -4.27
CA ASN A 78 -8.29 -4.07 -4.07
C ASN A 78 -7.37 -4.63 -2.96
N GLY A 79 -7.74 -5.73 -2.31
CA GLY A 79 -6.95 -6.35 -1.25
C GLY A 79 -6.85 -5.51 0.03
N PHE A 80 -7.90 -4.77 0.36
CA PHE A 80 -7.99 -3.93 1.56
C PHE A 80 -9.16 -4.37 2.44
N GLU A 81 -9.17 -3.96 3.71
CA GLU A 81 -10.29 -4.25 4.62
C GLU A 81 -11.08 -3.00 5.01
N LYS A 82 -10.37 -1.87 5.24
CA LYS A 82 -10.95 -0.58 5.60
C LYS A 82 -9.93 0.54 5.44
N PHE A 83 -10.42 1.76 5.36
CA PHE A 83 -9.60 2.94 5.60
C PHE A 83 -9.35 3.13 7.10
N GLN A 84 -8.19 3.67 7.45
CA GLN A 84 -7.80 3.97 8.82
C GLN A 84 -7.34 5.43 8.93
N PRO A 85 -7.52 6.07 10.10
CA PRO A 85 -6.98 7.40 10.32
C PRO A 85 -5.45 7.36 10.24
N VAL A 86 -4.87 8.39 9.63
CA VAL A 86 -3.43 8.64 9.69
C VAL A 86 -3.16 9.47 10.94
N ASP A 87 -2.42 8.89 11.88
CA ASP A 87 -2.01 9.50 13.14
C ASP A 87 -0.48 9.62 13.23
N ASP A 88 0.01 10.25 14.28
CA ASP A 88 1.46 10.45 14.50
C ASP A 88 2.22 9.13 14.56
N LYS A 89 1.60 8.07 15.10
CA LYS A 89 2.19 6.73 15.15
C LYS A 89 2.37 6.16 13.74
N SER A 90 1.37 6.33 12.88
CA SER A 90 1.41 5.92 11.47
C SER A 90 2.48 6.68 10.70
N MET A 91 2.56 8.01 10.90
CA MET A 91 3.57 8.84 10.25
C MET A 91 4.99 8.51 10.71
N LYS A 92 5.20 8.28 12.01
CA LYS A 92 6.53 7.93 12.55
C LYS A 92 7.08 6.61 11.99
N ARG A 93 6.21 5.64 11.67
CA ARG A 93 6.62 4.39 11.01
C ARG A 93 7.15 4.61 9.60
N LEU A 94 6.80 5.72 8.96
CA LEU A 94 7.26 6.07 7.61
C LEU A 94 8.61 6.78 7.61
N ASP A 95 9.07 7.32 8.74
CA ASP A 95 10.34 8.06 8.85
C ASP A 95 11.56 7.24 8.39
N LEU A 96 11.52 5.92 8.57
CA LEU A 96 12.58 5.02 8.09
C LEU A 96 12.70 5.02 6.57
N TYR A 97 11.64 5.31 5.84
CA TYR A 97 11.57 5.29 4.38
C TYR A 97 11.76 6.67 3.73
N THR A 98 11.80 7.75 4.52
CA THR A 98 12.01 9.11 4.02
C THR A 98 13.46 9.56 4.08
N GLN A 99 14.36 8.71 4.59
CA GLN A 99 15.80 9.01 4.65
C GLN A 99 16.38 9.13 3.24
N ILE A 100 16.89 10.31 2.90
CA ILE A 100 17.62 10.55 1.66
C ILE A 100 19.08 10.16 1.90
N PHE A 101 19.50 9.01 1.36
CA PHE A 101 20.90 8.54 1.47
C PHE A 101 21.87 9.24 0.51
N LEU A 102 21.36 10.10 -0.37
CA LEU A 102 22.16 10.88 -1.31
C LEU A 102 22.39 12.28 -0.72
N LYS A 103 23.66 12.72 -0.67
CA LYS A 103 23.95 14.13 -0.43
C LYS A 103 23.35 14.93 -1.60
N PRO A 104 22.64 16.05 -1.34
CA PRO A 104 22.24 16.95 -2.40
C PRO A 104 23.47 17.33 -3.22
N ALA A 105 23.35 17.32 -4.56
CA ALA A 105 24.35 17.96 -5.39
C ALA A 105 24.44 19.43 -4.94
N GLY A 106 25.62 19.84 -4.49
CA GLY A 106 25.88 21.23 -4.13
C GLY A 106 25.65 22.17 -5.33
N PRO A 107 25.50 23.47 -5.08
CA PRO A 107 25.36 24.46 -6.15
C PRO A 107 26.55 24.43 -7.13
#